data_AF-A0A2P5DEX3-F1
#
_entry.id   AF-A0A2P5DEX3-F1
#
_cell.length_a   1.000
_cell.length_b   1.000
_cell.length_c   1.000
_cell.angle_alpha   90.00
_cell.angle_beta   90.00
_cell.angle_gamma   90.00
#
_symmetry.space_group_name_H-M   'P 1'
#
loop_
_entity.id
_entity.type
_entity.pdbx_description
1 polymer ?
#
loop_
_entity_poly.entity_id
_entity_poly.type
_entity_poly.pdbx_seq_one_letter_code
_entity_poly.pdbx_strand_id
1 'polypeptide(L)' 'CPSAFNALLRRLILKELRAVTSIYHLAMKFPTQQGVGEVCGNQYDTRTCYNNSLKLAVKDATPRTMMV' A
#
# COMPACT_ATOMS: atom_id res chain seq x y z
N CYS A 1 6.29 10.69 11.06
CA CYS A 1 6.54 10.29 9.66
C CYS A 1 5.22 9.96 9.01
N PRO A 2 4.92 10.44 7.79
CA PRO A 2 3.73 9.98 7.07
C PRO A 2 3.83 8.46 6.87
N SER A 3 2.74 7.76 7.13
CA SER A 3 2.61 6.33 6.83
C SER A 3 2.57 6.14 5.32
N ALA A 4 3.25 5.12 4.79
CA ALA A 4 3.15 4.72 3.39
C ALA A 4 1.72 4.30 2.99
N PHE A 5 0.89 3.98 3.98
CA PHE A 5 -0.49 3.55 3.81
C PHE A 5 -1.44 4.65 4.25
N ASN A 6 -2.26 5.14 3.31
CA ASN A 6 -3.33 6.10 3.56
C ASN A 6 -4.59 5.42 4.13
N ALA A 7 -4.83 4.15 3.79
CA ALA A 7 -5.94 3.36 4.31
C ALA A 7 -5.59 1.86 4.27
N LEU A 8 -6.11 1.09 5.22
CA LEU A 8 -5.95 -0.37 5.24
C LEU A 8 -7.33 -1.03 5.22
N LEU A 9 -7.69 -1.57 4.07
CA LEU A 9 -8.96 -2.27 3.89
C LEU A 9 -8.79 -3.75 4.25
N ARG A 10 -9.68 -4.24 5.11
CA ARG A 10 -9.74 -5.66 5.47
C ARG A 10 -10.47 -6.47 4.40
N ARG A 11 -10.21 -7.78 4.39
CA ARG A 11 -10.87 -8.75 3.48
C ARG A 11 -12.40 -8.65 3.51
N LEU A 12 -12.99 -8.41 4.68
CA LEU A 12 -14.43 -8.24 4.84
C LEU A 12 -14.95 -7.07 3.98
N ILE A 13 -14.29 -5.92 4.07
CA ILE A 13 -14.66 -4.71 3.32
C ILE A 13 -14.49 -4.95 1.81
N LEU A 14 -13.38 -5.57 1.39
CA LEU A 14 -13.18 -5.90 -0.03
C LEU A 14 -14.26 -6.84 -0.57
N LYS A 15 -14.72 -7.80 0.25
CA LYS A 15 -15.81 -8.73 -0.09
C LYS A 15 -17.14 -7.98 -0.23
N GLU A 16 -17.46 -7.10 0.72
CA GLU A 16 -18.69 -6.29 0.67
C GLU A 16 -18.72 -5.37 -0.54
N LEU A 17 -17.58 -4.75 -0.86
CA LEU A 17 -17.41 -3.92 -2.05
C LEU A 17 -17.41 -4.71 -3.36
N ARG A 18 -17.38 -6.05 -3.33
CA ARG A 18 -17.16 -6.89 -4.52
C ARG A 18 -15.95 -6.42 -5.34
N ALA A 19 -14.90 -6.04 -4.62
CA ALA A 19 -13.77 -5.37 -5.21
C ALA A 19 -12.85 -6.34 -5.94
N VAL A 20 -12.30 -5.90 -7.06
CA VAL A 20 -11.26 -6.60 -7.82
C VAL A 20 -9.98 -5.78 -7.74
N THR A 21 -8.94 -6.35 -7.13
CA THR A 21 -7.64 -5.71 -6.99
C THR A 21 -6.65 -6.24 -8.03
N SER A 22 -5.86 -5.34 -8.61
CA SER A 22 -4.76 -5.67 -9.51
C SER A 22 -3.46 -5.10 -8.94
N ILE A 23 -2.53 -5.99 -8.60
CA ILE A 23 -1.19 -5.61 -8.13
C ILE A 23 -0.41 -4.93 -9.26
N TYR A 24 -0.50 -5.47 -10.48
CA TYR A 24 0.25 -4.96 -11.63
C TYR A 24 -0.13 -3.52 -11.98
N HIS A 25 -1.43 -3.22 -11.96
CA HIS A 25 -1.92 -1.86 -12.24
C HIS A 25 -2.01 -0.97 -11.00
N LEU A 26 -1.68 -1.49 -9.80
CA LEU A 26 -1.92 -0.84 -8.52
C LEU A 26 -3.35 -0.29 -8.40
N ALA A 27 -4.33 -1.01 -8.91
CA ALA A 27 -5.70 -0.53 -9.04
C ALA A 27 -6.69 -1.44 -8.29
N MET A 28 -7.75 -0.84 -7.76
CA MET A 28 -8.88 -1.52 -7.16
C MET A 28 -10.17 -1.04 -7.82
N LYS A 29 -10.92 -1.96 -8.40
CA LYS A 29 -12.22 -1.70 -9.03
C LYS A 29 -13.36 -2.23 -8.18
N PHE A 30 -14.50 -1.56 -8.17
CA PHE A 30 -15.70 -1.99 -7.46
C PHE A 30 -16.95 -1.43 -8.15
N PRO A 31 -18.11 -2.12 -8.09
CA PRO A 31 -19.36 -1.61 -8.63
C PRO A 31 -19.81 -0.33 -7.90
N THR A 32 -20.37 0.60 -8.68
CA THR A 32 -21.08 1.80 -8.22
C THR A 32 -22.45 1.86 -8.88
N GLN A 33 -23.33 2.76 -8.43
CA GLN A 33 -24.66 2.91 -9.04
C GLN A 33 -24.61 3.27 -10.53
N GLN A 34 -23.51 3.87 -10.98
CA GLN A 34 -23.33 4.39 -12.34
C GLN A 34 -22.37 3.53 -13.18
N GLY A 35 -21.83 2.43 -12.64
CA GLY A 35 -20.88 1.58 -13.35
C GLY A 35 -19.80 1.00 -12.44
N VAL A 36 -18.54 1.22 -12.81
CA VAL A 36 -17.37 0.72 -12.07
C VAL A 36 -16.55 1.89 -11.55
N GLY A 37 -16.41 1.97 -10.24
CA GLY A 37 -15.46 2.86 -9.57
C GLY A 37 -14.07 2.25 -9.59
N GLU A 38 -13.05 3.09 -9.71
CA GLU A 38 -11.65 2.69 -9.73
C GLU A 38 -10.83 3.60 -8.80
N VAL A 39 -10.01 2.96 -7.96
CA VAL A 39 -8.99 3.63 -7.15
C VAL A 39 -7.64 3.14 -7.65
N CYS A 40 -6.81 4.05 -8.16
CA CYS A 40 -5.46 3.77 -8.64
C CYS A 40 -4.41 4.31 -7.69
N GLY A 41 -3.38 3.51 -7.44
CA GLY A 41 -2.15 3.93 -6.81
C GLY A 41 -1.22 4.63 -7.81
N ASN A 42 -0.34 5.48 -7.31
CA ASN A 42 0.73 6.09 -8.11
C ASN A 42 1.97 5.19 -8.09
N GLN A 43 2.36 4.66 -9.25
CA GLN A 43 3.53 3.80 -9.39
C GLN A 43 4.84 4.52 -9.01
N TYR A 44 4.97 5.80 -9.35
CA TYR A 44 6.15 6.60 -9.01
C TYR A 44 6.29 6.76 -7.49
N ASP A 45 5.21 7.14 -6.82
CA ASP A 45 5.21 7.33 -5.37
C ASP A 45 5.44 5.99 -4.66
N THR A 46 4.82 4.91 -5.15
CA THR A 46 4.97 3.56 -4.60
C THR A 46 6.42 3.09 -4.69
N ARG A 47 7.06 3.26 -5.85
CA ARG A 47 8.47 2.91 -6.06
C ARG A 47 9.39 3.76 -5.20
N THR A 48 9.11 5.05 -5.09
CA THR A 48 9.86 5.97 -4.23
C THR A 48 9.77 5.57 -2.77
N CYS A 49 8.56 5.25 -2.29
CA CYS A 49 8.33 4.82 -0.92
C CYS A 49 9.04 3.49 -0.60
N TYR A 50 8.97 2.51 -1.51
CA TYR A 50 9.68 1.23 -1.38
C TYR A 50 11.20 1.40 -1.37
N ASN A 51 11.75 2.21 -2.27
CA ASN A 51 13.19 2.46 -2.28
C ASN A 51 13.65 3.18 -0.99
N ASN A 52 12.84 4.11 -0.48
CA ASN A 52 13.14 4.79 0.77
C ASN A 52 13.05 3.84 1.97
N SER A 53 12.08 2.93 2.02
CA SER A 53 11.98 1.94 3.10
C SER A 53 13.16 0.97 3.10
N LEU A 54 13.63 0.53 1.93
CA LEU A 54 14.86 -0.27 1.82
C LEU A 54 16.10 0.47 2.34
N LYS A 55 16.27 1.74 1.97
CA LYS A 55 17.38 2.57 2.47
C LYS A 55 17.35 2.72 4.00
N LEU A 56 16.16 2.88 4.57
CA LEU A 56 15.98 2.96 6.02
C LEU A 56 16.33 1.63 6.71
N ALA A 57 15.90 0.50 6.14
CA ALA A 57 16.22 -0.82 6.67
C ALA A 57 17.73 -1.11 6.66
N VAL A 58 18.46 -0.66 5.62
CA VAL A 58 19.93 -0.79 5.56
C VAL A 58 20.61 0.11 6.59
N LYS A 59 20.09 1.33 6.82
CA LYS A 59 20.65 2.26 7.82
C LYS A 59 20.46 1.75 9.26
N ASP A 60 19.36 1.06 9.52
CA ASP A 60 19.04 0.44 10.81
C ASP A 60 19.81 -0.87 11.10
N ALA A 61 20.60 -1.38 10.14
CA ALA A 61 21.47 -2.55 10.29
C ALA A 61 22.82 -2.25 10.99
N THR A 62 23.01 -1.01 11.46
CA THR A 62 24.08 -0.70 12.43
C THR A 62 23.70 -1.36 13.76
N PRO A 63 24.58 -2.15 14.42
CA PRO A 63 24.16 -3.03 15.50
C PRO A 63 23.55 -2.21 16.63
N ARG A 64 22.25 -2.39 16.82
CA ARG A 64 21.56 -1.99 18.05
C ARG A 64 22.17 -2.84 19.16
N THR A 65 23.13 -2.28 19.89
CA THR A 65 23.53 -2.82 21.19
C THR A 65 22.25 -3.01 21.99
N MET A 66 21.83 -4.27 22.16
CA MET A 66 20.77 -4.60 23.10
C MET A 66 21.34 -4.33 24.49
N MET A 67 20.95 -3.21 25.09
CA MET A 67 21.07 -3.07 26.54
C MET A 67 20.01 -3.99 27.13
N VAL A 68 20.52 -5.05 27.78
CA VAL A 68 19.77 -6.00 28.62
C VAL A 68 18.99 -5.25 29.70
#